data_AF-A0A955XLT6-F1
#
_entry.id   AF-A0A955XLT6-F1
#
_cell.length_a   1.000
_cell.length_b   1.000
_cell.length_c   1.000
_cell.angle_alpha   90.00
_cell.angle_beta   90.00
_cell.angle_gamma   90.00
#
_symmetry.space_group_name_H-M   'P 1'
#
loop_
_entity.id
_entity.type
_entity.pdbx_description
1 polymer ?
#
loop_
_entity_poly.entity_id
_entity_poly.type
_entity_poly.pdbx_seq_one_letter_code
_entity_poly.pdbx_strand_id
1 'polypeptide(L)' 'MSTKNLRDAFPTLDRLFDGMRERDPRLNDERVWTSLPTYGGAAPASTVGVWSWDEQRLIVGSCADDIALVKRSDW' A
#
# COMPACT_ATOMS: atom_id res chain seq x y z
N MET A 1 8.13 21.88 -6.90
CA MET A 1 7.01 21.25 -6.15
C MET A 1 7.60 20.05 -5.41
N SER A 2 7.83 20.17 -4.10
CA SER A 2 8.32 19.06 -3.30
C SER A 2 7.27 17.97 -3.26
N THR A 3 7.57 16.82 -3.86
CA THR A 3 6.89 15.55 -3.60
C THR A 3 6.98 15.29 -2.10
N LYS A 4 5.96 15.70 -1.34
CA LYS A 4 5.81 15.29 0.07
C LYS A 4 5.95 13.77 0.09
N ASN A 5 6.92 13.27 0.86
CA ASN A 5 7.21 11.85 0.96
C ASN A 5 5.92 11.11 1.36
N LEU A 6 5.46 10.16 0.54
CA LEU A 6 4.22 9.42 0.81
C LEU A 6 4.27 8.71 2.16
N ARG A 7 5.47 8.32 2.60
CA ARG A 7 5.68 7.72 3.92
C ARG A 7 5.41 8.68 5.08
N ASP A 8 5.64 9.98 4.90
CA ASP A 8 5.32 10.97 5.93
C ASP A 8 3.81 11.25 5.97
N ALA A 9 3.16 11.23 4.81
CA ALA A 9 1.71 11.40 4.68
C ALA A 9 0.93 10.19 5.21
N PHE A 10 1.48 8.99 5.02
CA PHE A 10 0.91 7.70 5.42
C PHE A 10 1.98 6.94 6.21
N PRO A 11 2.09 7.17 7.54
CA PRO A 11 3.19 6.64 8.34
C PRO A 11 3.10 5.14 8.61
N THR A 12 1.95 4.51 8.35
CA THR A 12 1.72 3.08 8.59
C THR A 12 0.96 2.44 7.42
N LEU A 13 1.02 1.10 7.34
CA LEU A 13 0.27 0.33 6.35
C LEU A 13 -1.24 0.59 6.47
N ASP A 14 -1.78 0.67 7.70
CA ASP A 14 -3.19 0.99 7.94
C ASP A 14 -3.55 2.37 7.38
N ARG A 15 -2.73 3.39 7.64
CA ARG A 15 -2.98 4.75 7.13
C ARG A 15 -2.92 4.82 5.62
N LEU A 16 -2.01 4.07 5.00
CA LEU A 16 -1.97 3.95 3.55
C LEU A 16 -3.25 3.27 3.02
N PHE A 17 -3.63 2.15 3.62
CA PHE A 17 -4.83 1.40 3.23
C PHE A 17 -6.10 2.26 3.34
N ASP A 18 -6.27 3.00 4.45
CA ASP A 18 -7.37 3.96 4.62
C ASP A 18 -7.36 5.01 3.50
N GLY A 19 -6.21 5.62 3.23
CA GLY A 19 -6.06 6.61 2.16
C GLY A 19 -6.39 6.05 0.78
N MET A 20 -6.03 4.79 0.50
CA MET A 20 -6.39 4.12 -0.76
C MET A 20 -7.92 3.91 -0.85
N ARG A 21 -8.57 3.46 0.23
CA ARG A 21 -10.03 3.26 0.28
C ARG A 21 -10.80 4.58 0.14
N GLU A 22 -10.29 5.65 0.73
CA GLU A 22 -10.89 6.98 0.69
C GLU A 22 -10.59 7.74 -0.61
N ARG A 23 -9.75 7.18 -1.50
CA ARG A 23 -9.23 7.84 -2.70
C ARG A 23 -8.59 9.19 -2.37
N ASP A 24 -7.68 9.19 -1.39
CA ASP A 24 -6.94 10.40 -1.02
C ASP A 24 -6.29 11.03 -2.27
N PRO A 25 -6.43 12.34 -2.50
CA PRO A 25 -5.90 13.00 -3.70
C PRO A 25 -4.41 12.77 -3.96
N ARG A 26 -3.62 12.47 -2.92
CA ARG A 26 -2.19 12.12 -3.03
C ARG A 26 -1.94 10.77 -3.70
N LEU A 27 -2.96 9.93 -3.82
CA LEU A 27 -2.93 8.58 -4.39
C LEU A 27 -3.75 8.46 -5.69
N ASN A 28 -4.28 9.57 -6.22
CA ASN A 28 -5.13 9.55 -7.43
C ASN A 28 -4.37 9.31 -8.75
N ASP A 29 -3.04 9.30 -8.72
CA ASP A 29 -2.22 8.95 -9.88
C ASP A 29 -1.88 7.45 -9.83
N GLU A 30 -2.24 6.71 -10.89
CA GLU A 30 -1.96 5.27 -10.99
C GLU A 30 -0.47 4.94 -10.85
N ARG A 31 0.43 5.85 -11.26
CA ARG A 31 1.89 5.69 -11.15
C ARG A 31 2.38 5.74 -9.71
N VAL A 32 1.57 6.29 -8.80
CA VAL A 32 1.86 6.27 -7.36
C VAL A 32 1.67 4.86 -6.81
N TRP A 33 0.69 4.11 -7.30
CA TRP A 33 0.36 2.77 -6.80
C TRP A 33 1.46 1.73 -7.08
N THR A 34 2.25 1.93 -8.14
CA THR A 34 3.41 1.08 -8.43
C THR A 34 4.65 1.40 -7.59
N SER A 35 4.61 2.48 -6.80
CA SER A 35 5.75 2.98 -6.02
C SER A 35 5.38 3.26 -4.56
N LEU A 36 4.38 2.55 -4.04
CA LEU A 36 3.90 2.75 -2.67
C LEU A 36 4.99 2.39 -1.65
N PRO A 37 5.05 3.10 -0.51
CA PRO A 37 5.99 2.78 0.55
C PRO A 37 5.67 1.41 1.16
N THR A 38 6.69 0.73 1.66
CA THR A 38 6.57 -0.52 2.42
C THR A 38 7.02 -0.27 3.86
N TYR A 39 6.37 -0.88 4.84
CA TYR A 39 6.45 -0.46 6.24
C TYR A 39 7.33 -1.35 7.10
N GLY A 40 7.98 -2.36 6.52
CA GLY A 40 8.89 -3.26 7.21
C GLY A 40 8.69 -4.71 6.80
N GLY A 41 9.49 -5.60 7.37
CA GLY A 41 9.49 -7.02 7.04
C GLY A 41 10.14 -7.34 5.70
N ALA A 42 10.40 -8.63 5.50
CA ALA A 42 10.93 -9.13 4.23
C ALA A 42 9.89 -8.93 3.11
N ALA A 43 10.38 -8.68 1.89
CA ALA A 43 9.52 -8.70 0.71
C ALA A 43 8.80 -10.06 0.61
N PRO A 44 7.51 -10.09 0.26
CA PRO A 44 6.79 -11.33 0.02
C PRO A 44 7.42 -12.12 -1.14
N ALA A 45 7.23 -13.44 -1.16
CA ALA A 45 7.80 -14.32 -2.17
C ALA A 45 7.32 -14.00 -3.61
N SER A 46 6.15 -13.38 -3.72
CA SER A 46 5.61 -12.78 -4.95
C SER A 46 5.12 -11.37 -4.63
N THR A 47 5.23 -10.45 -5.58
CA THR A 47 4.64 -9.11 -5.49
C THR A 47 3.47 -8.92 -6.44
N VAL A 48 3.10 -9.96 -7.20
CA VAL A 48 1.93 -9.93 -8.08
C VAL A 48 0.67 -9.77 -7.24
N GLY A 49 -0.09 -8.71 -7.49
CA GLY A 49 -1.29 -8.38 -6.72
C GLY A 49 -1.00 -7.90 -5.30
N VAL A 50 0.24 -7.51 -4.99
CA VAL A 50 0.63 -6.90 -3.71
C VAL A 50 0.98 -5.43 -3.93
N TRP A 51 0.27 -4.53 -3.25
CA TRP A 51 0.45 -3.09 -3.35
C TRP A 51 1.42 -2.53 -2.31
N SER A 52 1.39 -3.05 -1.08
CA SER A 52 2.30 -2.65 0.01
C SER A 52 2.23 -3.69 1.14
N TRP A 53 3.15 -3.62 2.10
CA TRP A 53 3.23 -4.56 3.21
C TRP A 53 3.90 -3.98 4.46
N ASP A 54 3.68 -4.64 5.59
CA ASP A 54 4.46 -4.53 6.81
C ASP A 54 4.96 -5.92 7.24
N GLU A 55 5.46 -6.07 8.48
CA GLU A 55 5.96 -7.35 9.00
C GLU A 55 4.91 -8.46 9.11
N GLN A 56 3.63 -8.10 9.21
CA GLN A 56 2.55 -9.04 9.55
C GLN A 56 1.45 -9.09 8.50
N ARG A 57 1.34 -8.10 7.62
CA ARG A 57 0.20 -7.88 6.75
C ARG A 57 0.61 -7.38 5.36
N LEU A 58 -0.28 -7.58 4.40
CA LEU A 58 -0.16 -7.16 3.01
C LEU A 58 -1.41 -6.40 2.58
N ILE A 59 -1.25 -5.33 1.83
CA ILE A 59 -2.32 -4.78 1.00
C ILE A 59 -2.24 -5.50 -0.34
N VAL A 60 -3.32 -6.21 -0.68
CA VAL A 60 -3.44 -7.00 -1.91
C VAL A 60 -4.60 -6.50 -2.74
N GLY A 61 -4.62 -6.80 -4.03
CA GLY A 61 -5.72 -6.42 -4.91
C GLY A 61 -5.41 -6.57 -6.39
N SER A 62 -6.45 -6.51 -7.22
CA SER A 62 -6.33 -6.54 -8.68
C SER A 62 -6.39 -5.15 -9.32
N CYS A 63 -7.05 -4.18 -8.67
CA CYS A 63 -7.14 -2.79 -9.12
C CYS A 63 -7.46 -1.84 -7.95
N ALA A 64 -7.62 -0.54 -8.24
CA ALA A 64 -7.91 0.46 -7.21
C ALA A 64 -9.27 0.28 -6.50
N ASP A 65 -10.20 -0.39 -7.14
CA ASP A 65 -11.54 -0.66 -6.60
C ASP A 65 -11.62 -2.00 -5.86
N ASP A 66 -10.57 -2.81 -5.94
CA ASP A 66 -10.50 -4.17 -5.39
C ASP A 66 -9.21 -4.32 -4.57
N ILE A 67 -9.22 -3.72 -3.37
CA ILE A 67 -8.13 -3.81 -2.42
C ILE A 67 -8.58 -4.41 -1.08
N ALA A 68 -7.70 -5.21 -0.49
CA ALA A 68 -7.89 -5.82 0.82
C ALA A 68 -6.61 -5.75 1.64
N LEU A 69 -6.76 -5.65 2.97
CA LEU A 69 -5.66 -5.79 3.92
C LEU A 69 -5.75 -7.18 4.56
N VAL A 70 -4.75 -8.02 4.31
CA VAL A 70 -4.73 -9.43 4.77
C VAL A 70 -3.52 -9.70 5.65
N LYS A 71 -3.62 -10.70 6.53
CA LYS A 71 -2.45 -11.19 7.28
C LYS A 71 -1.55 -12.00 6.37
N ARG A 72 -0.24 -11.89 6.55
CA ARG A 72 0.77 -12.69 5.84
C ARG A 72 0.65 -14.19 6.09
N SER A 73 0.10 -14.60 7.24
CA SER A 73 -0.12 -16.02 7.54
C SER A 73 -1.22 -16.65 6.68
N ASP A 74 -2.09 -15.82 6.11
CA ASP A 74 -3.32 -16.23 5.44
C ASP A 74 -3.22 -16.04 3.91
N TRP A 75 -2.03 -15.68 3.41
CA TRP A 75 -1.72 -15.32 2.02
C TRP A 75 -0.53 -16.16 1.51
#